data_AF-A0AAD3ANM9-F1
#
_entry.id   AF-A0AAD3ANM9-F1
#
_cell.length_a   1.000
_cell.length_b   1.000
_cell.length_c   1.000
_cell.angle_alpha   90.00
_cell.angle_beta   90.00
_cell.angle_gamma   90.00
#
_symmetry.space_group_name_H-M   'P 1'
#
loop_
_entity.id
_entity.type
_entity.pdbx_description
1 polymer ?
#
loop_
_entity_poly.entity_id
_entity_poly.type
_entity_poly.pdbx_seq_one_letter_code
_entity_poly.pdbx_strand_id
1 'polypeptide(L)'
;MRLPATPAIERGLANFLAPPQGWTATPRAADEQWGTHCRHEALGFKGVAIKRITFSVHARSAQVDPAIRAEWGQELLAQQILHHIDTWWDNVRTWLEICTNQRLAQIGEEGDDWLNPHMRTSIWAVADEDGDRHELKVGGTVIRGPERVIGVTPEILQSCVALATTPPPLAWRLLRDARALQNADQERRAVIDAATAAELAATKRIDDLLANETDPKRRKTLANAKTLGGKATALGGELPATFHADLVERRNNAVHEGIEVRYPEWEAAFRAALGLVERVFPLPTPPGSDEPLTCFWSRATRPETFGSLYGPSRF
;
A
#
# COMPACT_ATOMS: atom_id res chain seq x y z
N MET A 1 -5.25 23.25 -6.78
CA MET A 1 -6.00 22.07 -6.34
C MET A 1 -6.45 22.28 -4.91
N ARG A 2 -7.75 22.15 -4.63
CA ARG A 2 -8.31 21.95 -3.30
C ARG A 2 -9.57 21.10 -3.44
N LEU A 3 -9.50 19.89 -2.92
CA LEU A 3 -10.58 19.10 -2.30
C LEU A 3 -9.82 18.19 -1.33
N PRO A 4 -9.98 18.25 0.00
CA PRO A 4 -11.21 18.17 0.81
C PRO A 4 -11.43 19.23 1.94
N ALA A 5 -12.66 19.70 2.19
CA ALA A 5 -13.32 19.80 3.53
C ALA A 5 -14.83 19.40 3.53
N THR A 6 -15.32 18.49 4.38
CA THR A 6 -15.84 18.81 5.74
C THR A 6 -16.19 17.52 6.53
N PRO A 7 -16.19 17.46 7.88
CA PRO A 7 -16.51 18.53 8.86
C PRO A 7 -15.55 18.59 10.08
N ALA A 8 -15.88 19.44 11.07
CA ALA A 8 -15.18 19.55 12.36
C ALA A 8 -15.02 18.17 13.06
N ILE A 9 -13.76 17.83 13.33
CA ILE A 9 -13.22 16.51 13.69
C ILE A 9 -13.23 16.25 15.20
N GLU A 10 -14.23 16.63 16.00
CA GLU A 10 -13.99 16.44 17.46
C GLU A 10 -13.73 14.98 17.89
N ARG A 11 -13.89 13.95 17.02
CA ARG A 11 -13.66 12.53 17.37
C ARG A 11 -13.03 11.61 16.29
N GLY A 12 -12.08 12.09 15.48
CA GLY A 12 -11.04 11.21 14.90
C GLY A 12 -11.38 10.30 13.71
N LEU A 13 -11.92 10.83 12.60
CA LEU A 13 -12.05 10.10 11.33
C LEU A 13 -11.69 10.94 10.10
N ALA A 14 -11.23 10.29 9.03
CA ALA A 14 -10.58 10.91 7.87
C ALA A 14 -11.18 10.43 6.51
N ASN A 15 -10.85 11.10 5.39
CA ASN A 15 -11.41 10.80 4.05
C ASN A 15 -10.66 9.65 3.38
N PHE A 16 -11.35 8.73 2.72
CA PHE A 16 -10.78 7.59 2.02
C PHE A 16 -11.00 7.74 0.51
N LEU A 17 -10.03 7.33 -0.30
CA LEU A 17 -10.19 7.25 -1.76
C LEU A 17 -10.77 5.90 -2.21
N ALA A 18 -10.86 4.93 -1.29
CA ALA A 18 -11.64 3.70 -1.43
C ALA A 18 -12.22 3.32 -0.06
N PRO A 19 -13.45 2.78 0.03
CA PRO A 19 -14.00 2.31 1.29
C PRO A 19 -13.15 1.15 1.84
N PRO A 20 -12.85 1.11 3.15
CA PRO A 20 -12.21 -0.05 3.78
C PRO A 20 -13.00 -1.35 3.53
N GLN A 21 -12.34 -2.50 3.56
CA GLN A 21 -12.99 -3.80 3.40
C GLN A 21 -14.16 -3.96 4.40
N GLY A 22 -15.31 -4.45 3.93
CA GLY A 22 -16.52 -4.63 4.74
C GLY A 22 -17.36 -3.36 4.98
N TRP A 23 -16.94 -2.19 4.48
CA TRP A 23 -17.78 -0.99 4.52
C TRP A 23 -18.86 -1.02 3.44
N THR A 24 -20.12 -1.14 3.86
CA THR A 24 -21.27 -0.91 2.99
C THR A 24 -21.55 0.58 2.90
N ALA A 25 -21.43 1.13 1.69
CA ALA A 25 -21.82 2.51 1.43
C ALA A 25 -23.34 2.64 1.55
N THR A 26 -23.82 3.48 2.47
CA THR A 26 -25.20 3.96 2.40
C THR A 26 -25.31 4.91 1.20
N PRO A 27 -26.16 4.62 0.20
CA PRO A 27 -26.33 5.51 -0.94
C PRO A 27 -26.89 6.84 -0.45
N ARG A 28 -26.04 7.86 -0.39
CA ARG A 28 -26.46 9.26 -0.41
C ARG A 28 -26.21 9.81 -1.81
N ALA A 29 -27.02 10.78 -2.22
CA ALA A 29 -26.82 11.52 -3.47
C ALA A 29 -25.36 11.99 -3.52
N ALA A 30 -24.69 11.70 -4.64
CA ALA A 30 -23.31 12.09 -4.85
C ALA A 30 -23.21 13.62 -4.76
N ASP A 31 -22.35 14.12 -3.89
CA ASP A 31 -21.93 15.50 -3.92
C ASP A 31 -20.84 15.63 -5.00
N GLU A 32 -21.01 16.58 -5.93
CA GLU A 32 -20.04 16.90 -6.99
C GLU A 32 -18.62 17.13 -6.46
N GLN A 33 -18.49 17.45 -5.17
CA GLN A 33 -17.21 17.70 -4.52
C GLN A 33 -16.57 16.45 -3.85
N TRP A 34 -17.28 15.32 -3.66
CA TRP A 34 -16.86 14.29 -2.68
C TRP A 34 -17.12 12.81 -2.97
N GLY A 35 -18.12 12.46 -3.77
CA GLY A 35 -18.56 11.05 -3.86
C GLY A 35 -19.51 10.64 -2.72
N THR A 36 -19.42 9.39 -2.23
CA THR A 36 -20.45 8.78 -1.36
C THR A 36 -19.99 8.72 0.11
N HIS A 37 -20.86 9.14 1.03
CA HIS A 37 -20.59 9.08 2.47
C HIS A 37 -20.87 7.67 3.02
N CYS A 38 -19.94 7.12 3.82
CA CYS A 38 -20.08 5.78 4.39
C CYS A 38 -20.08 5.83 5.93
N ARG A 39 -21.04 5.13 6.55
CA ARG A 39 -21.14 4.98 8.01
C ARG A 39 -21.39 3.51 8.34
N HIS A 40 -20.62 2.94 9.26
CA HIS A 40 -20.88 1.61 9.79
C HIS A 40 -21.31 1.70 11.25
N GLU A 41 -22.59 1.45 11.54
CA GLU A 41 -23.16 1.68 12.88
C GLU A 41 -22.60 0.73 13.95
N ALA A 42 -22.23 -0.50 13.58
CA ALA A 42 -21.72 -1.50 14.53
C ALA A 42 -20.25 -1.30 14.96
N LEU A 43 -19.49 -0.44 14.28
CA LEU A 43 -18.05 -0.25 14.53
C LEU A 43 -17.70 1.16 15.03
N GLY A 44 -18.70 2.05 15.18
CA GLY A 44 -18.50 3.39 15.76
C GLY A 44 -17.73 4.39 14.87
N PHE A 45 -17.36 4.03 13.64
CA PHE A 45 -16.57 4.85 12.72
C PHE A 45 -17.46 5.59 11.69
N LYS A 46 -17.11 6.85 11.35
CA LYS A 46 -17.76 7.70 10.31
C LYS A 46 -16.70 8.22 9.32
N GLY A 47 -16.74 7.83 8.05
CA GLY A 47 -15.77 8.30 7.05
C GLY A 47 -16.41 8.77 5.75
N VAL A 48 -15.65 9.47 4.92
CA VAL A 48 -16.07 9.82 3.55
C VAL A 48 -15.29 8.94 2.58
N ALA A 49 -15.94 8.30 1.61
CA ALA A 49 -15.29 7.51 0.57
C ALA A 49 -15.45 8.20 -0.79
N ILE A 50 -14.35 8.64 -1.38
CA ILE A 50 -14.32 9.29 -2.69
C ILE A 50 -14.32 8.20 -3.76
N LYS A 51 -15.49 7.90 -4.31
CA LYS A 51 -15.68 6.83 -5.31
C LYS A 51 -15.19 7.20 -6.72
N ARG A 52 -15.13 8.50 -7.05
CA ARG A 52 -14.75 8.98 -8.39
C ARG A 52 -14.00 10.30 -8.31
N ILE A 53 -12.88 10.37 -9.01
CA ILE A 53 -12.18 11.62 -9.31
C ILE A 53 -12.34 11.88 -10.80
N THR A 54 -12.66 13.12 -11.16
CA THR A 54 -12.79 13.54 -12.56
C THR A 54 -11.70 14.56 -12.87
N PHE A 55 -11.05 14.40 -14.02
CA PHE A 55 -9.99 15.29 -14.48
C PHE A 55 -10.43 15.99 -15.77
N SER A 56 -10.11 17.28 -15.90
CA SER A 56 -10.24 18.03 -17.15
C SER A 56 -8.85 18.33 -17.69
N VAL A 57 -8.53 17.81 -18.88
CA VAL A 57 -7.25 18.07 -19.54
C VAL A 57 -7.41 19.26 -20.49
N HIS A 58 -6.56 20.26 -20.32
CA HIS A 58 -6.47 21.40 -21.24
C HIS A 58 -5.21 21.25 -22.10
N ALA A 59 -5.36 20.74 -23.31
CA ALA A 59 -4.27 20.71 -24.29
C ALA A 59 -4.18 22.07 -25.00
N ARG A 60 -2.99 22.68 -25.03
CA ARG A 60 -2.78 23.92 -25.80
C ARG A 60 -2.81 23.59 -27.29
N SER A 61 -3.49 24.42 -28.08
CA SER A 61 -3.70 24.20 -29.53
C SER A 61 -2.43 24.03 -30.36
N ALA A 62 -1.29 24.55 -29.88
CA ALA A 62 0.03 24.41 -30.51
C ALA A 62 0.70 23.04 -30.26
N GLN A 63 0.23 22.25 -29.29
CA GLN A 63 0.76 20.93 -28.95
C GLN A 63 -0.03 19.78 -29.61
N VAL A 64 -1.14 20.11 -30.29
CA VAL A 64 -1.99 19.15 -30.98
C VAL A 64 -1.73 19.27 -32.47
N ASP A 65 -1.10 18.24 -33.05
CA ASP A 65 -0.83 18.17 -34.48
C ASP A 65 -2.12 18.46 -35.29
N PRO A 66 -2.10 19.33 -36.30
CA PRO A 66 -3.26 19.54 -37.17
C PRO A 66 -3.86 18.24 -37.76
N ALA A 67 -3.04 17.22 -38.02
CA ALA A 67 -3.47 15.90 -38.48
C ALA A 67 -4.25 15.10 -37.40
N ILE A 68 -4.01 15.39 -36.12
CA ILE A 68 -4.74 14.82 -34.98
C ILE A 68 -6.21 15.31 -34.93
N ARG A 69 -6.58 16.34 -35.68
CA ARG A 69 -7.97 16.85 -35.74
C ARG A 69 -8.90 16.04 -36.66
N ALA A 70 -8.36 15.11 -37.45
CA ALA A 70 -9.15 14.12 -38.19
C ALA A 70 -9.77 13.09 -37.24
N GLU A 71 -10.82 12.38 -37.67
CA GLU A 71 -11.57 11.41 -36.85
C GLU A 71 -10.66 10.37 -36.15
N TRP A 72 -9.64 9.86 -36.84
CA TRP A 72 -8.65 8.91 -36.31
C TRP A 72 -7.58 9.57 -35.42
N GLY A 73 -7.34 10.85 -35.63
CA GLY A 73 -6.42 11.64 -34.84
C GLY A 73 -6.94 11.90 -33.42
N GLN A 74 -8.24 12.12 -33.28
CA GLN A 74 -8.88 12.34 -31.98
C GLN A 74 -8.80 11.10 -31.09
N GLU A 75 -8.96 9.91 -31.67
CA GLU A 75 -8.80 8.65 -30.95
C GLU A 75 -7.34 8.44 -30.49
N LEU A 76 -6.35 8.72 -31.35
CA LEU A 76 -4.94 8.63 -30.98
C LEU A 76 -4.57 9.61 -29.86
N LEU A 77 -5.10 10.85 -29.91
CA LEU A 77 -4.92 11.84 -28.84
C LEU A 77 -5.57 11.37 -27.53
N ALA A 78 -6.77 10.80 -27.60
CA ALA A 78 -7.44 10.27 -26.42
C ALA A 78 -6.63 9.13 -25.78
N GLN A 79 -6.08 8.21 -26.59
CA GLN A 79 -5.22 7.14 -26.10
C GLN A 79 -3.93 7.67 -25.44
N GLN A 80 -3.29 8.69 -26.04
CA GLN A 80 -2.12 9.33 -25.45
C GLN A 80 -2.45 10.02 -24.11
N ILE A 81 -3.57 10.75 -24.06
CA ILE A 81 -4.05 11.37 -22.82
C ILE A 81 -4.29 10.30 -21.75
N LEU A 82 -4.99 9.22 -22.09
CA LEU A 82 -5.25 8.12 -21.16
C LEU A 82 -3.95 7.49 -20.65
N HIS A 83 -3.00 7.17 -21.53
CA HIS A 83 -1.72 6.59 -21.14
C HIS A 83 -0.93 7.48 -20.16
N HIS A 84 -0.93 8.79 -20.39
CA HIS A 84 -0.30 9.76 -19.49
C HIS A 84 -1.06 9.90 -18.17
N ILE A 85 -2.39 9.91 -18.21
CA ILE A 85 -3.23 9.92 -17.00
C ILE A 85 -3.01 8.65 -16.18
N ASP A 86 -2.94 7.48 -16.81
CA ASP A 86 -2.73 6.19 -16.13
C ASP A 86 -1.40 6.19 -15.38
N THR A 87 -0.32 6.57 -16.06
CA THR A 87 1.01 6.66 -15.44
C THR A 87 1.04 7.69 -14.31
N TRP A 88 0.45 8.85 -14.52
CA TRP A 88 0.34 9.91 -13.51
C TRP A 88 -0.46 9.43 -12.30
N TRP A 89 -1.63 8.82 -12.53
CA TRP A 89 -2.52 8.34 -11.49
C TRP A 89 -1.90 7.18 -10.73
N ASP A 90 -1.18 6.27 -11.37
CA ASP A 90 -0.47 5.19 -10.72
C ASP A 90 0.59 5.69 -9.74
N ASN A 91 1.31 6.76 -10.10
CA ASN A 91 2.24 7.40 -9.18
C ASN A 91 1.52 8.08 -8.02
N VAL A 92 0.46 8.86 -8.29
CA VAL A 92 -0.35 9.52 -7.24
C VAL A 92 -0.90 8.47 -6.27
N ARG A 93 -1.54 7.44 -6.80
CA ARG A 93 -2.09 6.32 -6.07
C ARG A 93 -1.02 5.66 -5.21
N THR A 94 0.11 5.29 -5.80
CA THR A 94 1.19 4.63 -5.05
C THR A 94 1.73 5.51 -3.92
N TRP A 95 1.90 6.82 -4.13
CA TRP A 95 2.31 7.74 -3.05
C TRP A 95 1.26 7.81 -1.93
N LEU A 96 -0.03 7.84 -2.27
CA LEU A 96 -1.11 7.81 -1.29
C LEU A 96 -1.06 6.54 -0.45
N GLU A 97 -0.88 5.37 -1.07
CA GLU A 97 -0.78 4.09 -0.37
C GLU A 97 0.46 4.04 0.55
N ILE A 98 1.61 4.55 0.07
CA ILE A 98 2.83 4.71 0.88
C ILE A 98 2.62 5.64 2.08
N CYS A 99 1.82 6.71 1.94
CA CYS A 99 1.56 7.62 3.06
C CYS A 99 0.57 7.04 4.06
N THR A 100 -0.52 6.48 3.53
CA THR A 100 -1.77 6.32 4.28
C THR A 100 -2.13 4.88 4.61
N ASN A 101 -1.43 3.91 4.00
CA ASN A 101 -1.81 2.51 4.03
C ASN A 101 -3.18 2.22 3.39
N GLN A 102 -3.72 3.13 2.58
CA GLN A 102 -4.90 2.81 1.77
C GLN A 102 -4.53 1.74 0.73
N ARG A 103 -5.47 0.85 0.41
CA ARG A 103 -5.32 -0.21 -0.60
C ARG A 103 -6.13 0.17 -1.83
N LEU A 104 -5.57 1.09 -2.62
CA LEU A 104 -6.17 1.60 -3.84
C LEU A 104 -5.86 0.69 -5.04
N ALA A 105 -4.85 -0.15 -4.93
CA ALA A 105 -4.55 -1.28 -5.81
C ALA A 105 -4.95 -2.60 -5.15
N GLN A 106 -5.54 -3.50 -5.95
CA GLN A 106 -5.75 -4.88 -5.52
C GLN A 106 -4.41 -5.61 -5.61
N ILE A 107 -3.89 -6.00 -4.44
CA ILE A 107 -2.64 -6.75 -4.29
C ILE A 107 -2.89 -7.91 -3.35
N GLY A 108 -2.46 -9.10 -3.79
CA GLY A 108 -2.81 -10.37 -3.18
C GLY A 108 -4.11 -10.93 -3.73
N GLU A 109 -4.25 -12.25 -3.64
CA GLU A 109 -5.52 -12.92 -3.90
C GLU A 109 -6.53 -12.59 -2.80
N GLU A 110 -7.78 -12.34 -3.18
CA GLU A 110 -8.89 -12.46 -2.23
C GLU A 110 -9.04 -13.94 -1.92
N GLY A 111 -9.09 -14.31 -0.63
CA GLY A 111 -9.18 -15.71 -0.23
C GLY A 111 -10.33 -16.40 -0.96
N ASP A 112 -10.01 -17.40 -1.78
CA ASP A 112 -10.96 -18.23 -2.53
C ASP A 112 -11.62 -19.28 -1.61
N ASP A 113 -11.80 -18.92 -0.35
CA ASP A 113 -12.39 -19.79 0.67
C ASP A 113 -13.89 -19.86 0.41
N TRP A 114 -14.46 -21.06 0.53
CA TRP A 114 -15.90 -21.28 0.39
C TRP A 114 -16.71 -20.54 1.46
N LEU A 115 -16.02 -20.06 2.50
CA LEU A 115 -16.51 -19.16 3.55
C LEU A 115 -16.07 -17.70 3.35
N ASN A 116 -15.71 -17.28 2.14
CA ASN A 116 -15.45 -15.86 1.85
C ASN A 116 -16.75 -15.05 2.06
N PRO A 117 -16.75 -13.96 2.84
CA PRO A 117 -17.95 -13.14 3.06
C PRO A 117 -18.48 -12.44 1.79
N HIS A 118 -17.66 -12.36 0.74
CA HIS A 118 -18.00 -11.78 -0.56
C HIS A 118 -18.51 -12.82 -1.58
N MET A 119 -18.38 -14.12 -1.29
CA MET A 119 -18.90 -15.20 -2.11
C MET A 119 -19.95 -16.01 -1.33
N ARG A 120 -21.12 -16.22 -1.91
CA ARG A 120 -22.08 -17.19 -1.39
C ARG A 120 -21.87 -18.50 -2.13
N THR A 121 -21.27 -19.47 -1.47
CA THR A 121 -21.06 -20.82 -1.99
C THR A 121 -22.37 -21.59 -1.90
N SER A 122 -22.82 -22.11 -3.03
CA SER A 122 -23.95 -23.02 -3.09
C SER A 122 -23.50 -24.43 -2.69
N ILE A 123 -24.09 -24.97 -1.63
CA ILE A 123 -23.95 -26.39 -1.25
C ILE A 123 -25.30 -27.07 -1.38
N TRP A 124 -25.31 -28.36 -1.70
CA TRP A 124 -26.54 -29.15 -1.71
C TRP A 124 -26.67 -29.88 -0.38
N ALA A 125 -27.71 -29.58 0.38
CA ALA A 125 -28.11 -30.43 1.50
C ALA A 125 -29.00 -31.56 0.97
N VAL A 126 -28.69 -32.78 1.40
CA VAL A 126 -29.42 -33.99 1.04
C VAL A 126 -30.10 -34.52 2.29
N ALA A 127 -31.41 -34.70 2.25
CA ALA A 127 -32.14 -35.32 3.35
C ALA A 127 -31.95 -36.85 3.33
N ASP A 128 -31.65 -37.44 4.49
CA ASP A 128 -31.28 -38.86 4.62
C ASP A 128 -32.40 -39.83 4.22
N GLU A 129 -33.67 -39.43 4.36
CA GLU A 129 -34.80 -40.36 4.20
C GLU A 129 -35.29 -40.49 2.74
N ASP A 130 -35.27 -39.41 1.95
CA ASP A 130 -35.83 -39.40 0.58
C ASP A 130 -34.81 -39.03 -0.52
N GLY A 131 -33.56 -38.70 -0.15
CA GLY A 131 -32.53 -38.28 -1.10
C GLY A 131 -32.79 -36.91 -1.74
N ASP A 132 -33.78 -36.19 -1.23
CA ASP A 132 -34.22 -34.89 -1.74
C ASP A 132 -33.11 -33.85 -1.52
N ARG A 133 -32.79 -33.10 -2.58
CA ARG A 133 -31.68 -32.14 -2.60
C ARG A 133 -32.22 -30.72 -2.61
N HIS A 134 -31.80 -29.91 -1.67
CA HIS A 134 -32.09 -28.48 -1.68
C HIS A 134 -30.80 -27.66 -1.63
N GLU A 135 -30.76 -26.60 -2.42
CA GLU A 135 -29.63 -25.68 -2.49
C GLU A 135 -29.61 -24.81 -1.22
N LEU A 136 -28.50 -24.87 -0.49
CA LEU A 136 -28.19 -23.94 0.59
C LEU A 136 -27.09 -22.99 0.12
N LYS A 137 -27.36 -21.70 0.22
CA LYS A 137 -26.34 -20.67 -0.02
C LYS A 137 -25.66 -20.35 1.30
N VAL A 138 -24.48 -20.91 1.52
CA VAL A 138 -23.64 -20.65 2.69
C VAL A 138 -22.60 -19.61 2.28
N GLY A 139 -22.47 -18.54 3.06
CA GLY A 139 -21.46 -17.50 2.86
C GLY A 139 -20.72 -17.24 4.15
N GLY A 140 -19.56 -16.60 4.06
CA GLY A 140 -18.70 -16.33 5.20
C GLY A 140 -19.41 -15.69 6.38
N THR A 141 -19.33 -16.33 7.53
CA THR A 141 -19.70 -15.76 8.85
C THR A 141 -18.60 -14.85 9.40
N VAL A 142 -17.42 -14.84 8.76
CA VAL A 142 -16.28 -14.01 9.15
C VAL A 142 -16.46 -12.62 8.56
N ILE A 143 -16.95 -11.69 9.37
CA ILE A 143 -16.85 -10.26 9.07
C ILE A 143 -15.42 -9.84 9.36
N ARG A 144 -14.60 -9.67 8.32
CA ARG A 144 -13.33 -8.95 8.48
C ARG A 144 -13.66 -7.50 8.83
N GLY A 145 -13.20 -7.05 9.99
CA GLY A 145 -13.29 -5.65 10.37
C GLY A 145 -12.55 -4.78 9.35
N PRO A 146 -12.94 -3.51 9.20
CA PRO A 146 -12.28 -2.59 8.30
C PRO A 146 -10.83 -2.38 8.70
N GLU A 147 -9.94 -2.41 7.71
CA GLU A 147 -8.55 -2.07 7.92
C GLU A 147 -8.42 -0.64 8.47
N ARG A 148 -7.59 -0.46 9.50
CA ARG A 148 -7.24 0.87 9.99
C ARG A 148 -6.27 1.51 9.00
N VAL A 149 -6.81 2.37 8.16
CA VAL A 149 -6.04 3.22 7.25
C VAL A 149 -6.12 4.67 7.68
N ILE A 150 -5.15 5.46 7.26
CA ILE A 150 -5.13 6.89 7.51
C ILE A 150 -5.92 7.55 6.41
N GLY A 151 -6.84 8.44 6.75
CA GLY A 151 -7.56 9.13 5.69
C GLY A 151 -6.71 10.23 5.06
N VAL A 152 -6.95 10.44 3.78
CA VAL A 152 -6.34 11.44 2.92
C VAL A 152 -6.87 12.82 3.30
N THR A 153 -5.99 13.66 3.84
CA THR A 153 -6.24 15.10 4.02
C THR A 153 -5.94 15.86 2.72
N PRO A 154 -6.37 17.13 2.55
CA PRO A 154 -5.95 17.94 1.39
C PRO A 154 -4.45 18.03 1.22
N GLU A 155 -3.73 18.15 2.31
CA GLU A 155 -2.28 18.29 2.32
C GLU A 155 -1.62 17.00 1.83
N ILE A 156 -2.13 15.83 2.25
CA ILE A 156 -1.64 14.52 1.77
C ILE A 156 -1.93 14.38 0.28
N LEU A 157 -3.17 14.66 -0.17
CA LEU A 157 -3.52 14.55 -1.59
C LEU A 157 -2.69 15.50 -2.45
N GLN A 158 -2.51 16.75 -1.99
CA GLN A 158 -1.70 17.74 -2.68
C GLN A 158 -0.24 17.35 -2.79
N SER A 159 0.34 16.83 -1.71
CA SER A 159 1.70 16.32 -1.71
C SER A 159 1.88 15.16 -2.70
N CYS A 160 0.96 14.19 -2.70
CA CYS A 160 1.03 13.04 -3.59
C CYS A 160 0.84 13.42 -5.08
N VAL A 161 -0.08 14.36 -5.37
CA VAL A 161 -0.29 14.90 -6.72
C VAL A 161 0.91 15.68 -7.20
N ALA A 162 1.54 16.49 -6.34
CA ALA A 162 2.73 17.24 -6.69
C ALA A 162 3.93 16.32 -7.00
N LEU A 163 3.97 15.13 -6.40
CA LEU A 163 4.99 14.10 -6.65
C LEU A 163 4.68 13.16 -7.82
N ALA A 164 3.58 13.34 -8.54
CA ALA A 164 3.14 12.40 -9.58
C ALA A 164 4.14 12.21 -10.74
N THR A 165 5.02 13.18 -10.97
CA THR A 165 6.10 13.07 -11.97
C THR A 165 7.36 12.37 -11.44
N THR A 166 7.43 12.14 -10.13
CA THR A 166 8.52 11.43 -9.45
C THR A 166 8.04 10.02 -9.10
N PRO A 167 8.48 8.99 -9.83
CA PRO A 167 8.03 7.63 -9.56
C PRO A 167 8.50 7.17 -8.18
N PRO A 168 7.63 6.54 -7.38
CA PRO A 168 8.01 5.96 -6.10
C PRO A 168 9.13 4.92 -6.25
N PRO A 169 10.20 4.98 -5.43
CA PRO A 169 11.27 3.99 -5.47
C PRO A 169 10.71 2.57 -5.33
N LEU A 170 11.27 1.61 -6.07
CA LEU A 170 10.80 0.22 -6.05
C LEU A 170 10.82 -0.38 -4.62
N ALA A 171 11.81 -0.01 -3.79
CA ALA A 171 11.86 -0.45 -2.40
C ALA A 171 10.63 -0.01 -1.59
N TRP A 172 10.14 1.22 -1.78
CA TRP A 172 8.91 1.69 -1.14
C TRP A 172 7.66 1.00 -1.66
N ARG A 173 7.61 0.72 -2.97
CA ARG A 173 6.52 -0.05 -3.58
C ARG A 173 6.43 -1.46 -3.01
N LEU A 174 7.56 -2.14 -2.90
CA LEU A 174 7.63 -3.48 -2.31
C LEU A 174 7.22 -3.50 -0.83
N LEU A 175 7.55 -2.48 -0.04
CA LEU A 175 7.06 -2.39 1.34
C LEU A 175 5.54 -2.16 1.41
N ARG A 176 4.99 -1.31 0.53
CA ARG A 176 3.54 -1.15 0.39
C ARG A 176 2.89 -2.50 0.03
N ASP A 177 3.44 -3.20 -0.96
CA ASP A 177 2.91 -4.47 -1.46
C ASP A 177 2.97 -5.55 -0.38
N ALA A 178 4.07 -5.63 0.37
CA ALA A 178 4.22 -6.53 1.50
C ALA A 178 3.12 -6.33 2.57
N ARG A 179 2.72 -5.08 2.86
CA ARG A 179 1.59 -4.82 3.78
C ARG A 179 0.27 -5.28 3.18
N ALA A 180 0.02 -4.95 1.91
CA ALA A 180 -1.19 -5.36 1.23
C ALA A 180 -1.32 -6.89 1.16
N LEU A 181 -0.22 -7.62 0.93
CA LEU A 181 -0.16 -9.09 0.96
C LEU A 181 -0.42 -9.65 2.35
N GLN A 182 0.14 -9.04 3.42
CA GLN A 182 -0.16 -9.48 4.78
C GLN A 182 -1.64 -9.29 5.13
N ASN A 183 -2.25 -8.18 4.71
CA ASN A 183 -3.69 -7.99 4.90
C ASN A 183 -4.55 -8.98 4.09
N ALA A 184 -3.96 -9.64 3.09
CA ALA A 184 -4.57 -10.71 2.30
C ALA A 184 -4.14 -12.11 2.78
N ASP A 185 -3.65 -12.24 4.01
CA ASP A 185 -3.15 -13.48 4.66
C ASP A 185 -2.14 -14.25 3.79
N GLN A 186 -1.27 -13.49 3.13
CA GLN A 186 -0.20 -14.02 2.29
C GLN A 186 1.16 -13.65 2.88
N GLU A 187 1.36 -13.95 4.17
CA GLU A 187 2.53 -13.60 4.96
C GLU A 187 3.85 -14.07 4.33
N ARG A 188 3.85 -15.26 3.71
CA ARG A 188 5.02 -15.79 3.00
C ARG A 188 5.45 -14.84 1.87
N ARG A 189 4.51 -14.41 1.02
CA ARG A 189 4.77 -13.45 -0.07
C ARG A 189 5.14 -12.09 0.49
N ALA A 190 4.46 -11.65 1.55
CA ALA A 190 4.74 -10.40 2.23
C ALA A 190 6.18 -10.30 2.77
N VAL A 191 6.69 -11.37 3.41
CA VAL A 191 8.08 -11.43 3.89
C VAL A 191 9.07 -11.38 2.72
N ILE A 192 8.76 -12.05 1.60
CA ILE A 192 9.62 -12.02 0.41
C ILE A 192 9.71 -10.61 -0.17
N ASP A 193 8.58 -9.89 -0.29
CA ASP A 193 8.56 -8.52 -0.81
C ASP A 193 9.29 -7.55 0.13
N ALA A 194 9.06 -7.65 1.44
CA ALA A 194 9.77 -6.84 2.44
C ALA A 194 11.30 -7.08 2.39
N ALA A 195 11.72 -8.35 2.28
CA ALA A 195 13.12 -8.69 2.16
C ALA A 195 13.74 -8.23 0.84
N THR A 196 12.98 -8.27 -0.25
CA THR A 196 13.39 -7.73 -1.56
C THR A 196 13.59 -6.21 -1.47
N ALA A 197 12.69 -5.49 -0.78
CA ALA A 197 12.85 -4.06 -0.52
C ALA A 197 14.15 -3.76 0.26
N ALA A 198 14.41 -4.54 1.31
CA ALA A 198 15.63 -4.43 2.10
C ALA A 198 16.89 -4.74 1.27
N GLU A 199 16.80 -5.72 0.35
CA GLU A 199 17.91 -6.06 -0.54
C GLU A 199 18.24 -4.92 -1.51
N LEU A 200 17.24 -4.24 -2.06
CA LEU A 200 17.44 -3.04 -2.89
C LEU A 200 18.10 -1.91 -2.09
N ALA A 201 17.65 -1.67 -0.86
CA ALA A 201 18.25 -0.67 0.03
C ALA A 201 19.68 -1.03 0.44
N ALA A 202 19.95 -2.29 0.78
CA ALA A 202 21.29 -2.74 1.09
C ALA A 202 22.23 -2.59 -0.12
N THR A 203 21.74 -2.90 -1.33
CA THR A 203 22.49 -2.73 -2.58
C THR A 203 22.85 -1.27 -2.80
N LYS A 204 21.87 -0.36 -2.77
CA LYS A 204 22.13 1.08 -2.90
C LYS A 204 23.14 1.57 -1.85
N ARG A 205 22.99 1.16 -0.60
CA ARG A 205 23.92 1.56 0.47
C ARG A 205 25.34 1.07 0.23
N ILE A 206 25.49 -0.16 -0.24
CA ILE A 206 26.79 -0.73 -0.61
C ILE A 206 27.40 0.04 -1.78
N ASP A 207 26.62 0.41 -2.79
CA ASP A 207 27.09 1.20 -3.92
C ASP A 207 27.58 2.59 -3.46
N ASP A 208 26.81 3.25 -2.58
CA ASP A 208 27.19 4.56 -1.99
C ASP A 208 28.49 4.45 -1.16
N LEU A 209 28.70 3.34 -0.45
CA LEU A 209 29.95 3.07 0.30
C LEU A 209 31.12 2.79 -0.64
N LEU A 210 30.91 1.97 -1.68
CA LEU A 210 31.93 1.60 -2.66
C LEU A 210 32.49 2.83 -3.40
N ALA A 211 31.66 3.85 -3.64
CA ALA A 211 32.07 5.07 -4.31
C ALA A 211 33.23 5.80 -3.59
N ASN A 212 33.34 5.66 -2.27
CA ASN A 212 34.32 6.36 -1.44
C ASN A 212 35.28 5.41 -0.67
N GLU A 213 35.14 4.10 -0.83
CA GLU A 213 35.89 3.12 -0.03
C GLU A 213 37.34 2.97 -0.52
N THR A 214 38.32 3.25 0.33
CA THR A 214 39.75 3.18 0.01
C THR A 214 40.43 1.88 0.45
N ASP A 215 39.90 1.16 1.44
CA ASP A 215 40.49 -0.11 1.90
C ASP A 215 40.19 -1.23 0.88
N PRO A 216 41.22 -1.85 0.24
CA PRO A 216 41.04 -2.93 -0.72
C PRO A 216 40.29 -4.14 -0.16
N LYS A 217 40.50 -4.48 1.12
CA LYS A 217 39.87 -5.64 1.76
C LYS A 217 38.38 -5.37 1.99
N ARG A 218 38.05 -4.19 2.50
CA ARG A 218 36.66 -3.75 2.70
C ARG A 218 35.93 -3.62 1.36
N ARG A 219 36.56 -3.01 0.36
CA ARG A 219 36.02 -2.89 -1.00
C ARG A 219 35.69 -4.25 -1.62
N LYS A 220 36.59 -5.24 -1.49
CA LYS A 220 36.35 -6.61 -1.96
C LYS A 220 35.16 -7.26 -1.23
N THR A 221 35.05 -7.04 0.08
CA THR A 221 33.93 -7.55 0.89
C THR A 221 32.59 -6.99 0.42
N LEU A 222 32.52 -5.67 0.23
CA LEU A 222 31.33 -4.97 -0.28
C LEU A 222 30.95 -5.45 -1.70
N ALA A 223 31.91 -5.53 -2.62
CA ALA A 223 31.65 -5.93 -4.01
C ALA A 223 31.16 -7.38 -4.15
N ASN A 224 31.56 -8.27 -3.24
CA ASN A 224 31.20 -9.69 -3.25
C ASN A 224 29.86 -9.99 -2.57
N ALA A 225 29.24 -9.01 -1.91
CA ALA A 225 27.97 -9.19 -1.22
C ALA A 225 26.80 -9.27 -2.21
N LYS A 226 26.51 -10.47 -2.74
CA LYS A 226 25.48 -10.67 -3.77
C LYS A 226 24.09 -10.97 -3.23
N THR A 227 23.99 -11.72 -2.14
CA THR A 227 22.72 -12.12 -1.52
C THR A 227 22.34 -11.17 -0.39
N LEU A 228 21.06 -11.10 -0.02
CA LEU A 228 20.62 -10.33 1.15
C LEU A 228 21.44 -10.64 2.42
N GLY A 229 21.71 -11.92 2.70
CA GLY A 229 22.54 -12.31 3.84
C GLY A 229 23.98 -11.81 3.74
N GLY A 230 24.61 -11.92 2.56
CA GLY A 230 25.94 -11.39 2.33
C GLY A 230 26.00 -9.86 2.44
N LYS A 231 24.96 -9.16 1.96
CA LYS A 231 24.80 -7.71 2.09
C LYS A 231 24.62 -7.29 3.54
N ALA A 232 23.84 -8.04 4.31
CA ALA A 232 23.66 -7.78 5.74
C ALA A 232 24.97 -7.92 6.51
N THR A 233 25.72 -9.00 6.29
CA THR A 233 27.06 -9.18 6.88
C THR A 233 28.03 -8.09 6.42
N ALA A 234 27.98 -7.69 5.15
CA ALA A 234 28.83 -6.62 4.63
C ALA A 234 28.48 -5.26 5.27
N LEU A 235 27.22 -4.93 5.51
CA LEU A 235 26.83 -3.69 6.18
C LEU A 235 27.12 -3.71 7.69
N GLY A 236 27.13 -4.89 8.32
CA GLY A 236 27.57 -5.08 9.70
C GLY A 236 26.81 -4.16 10.67
N GLY A 237 27.56 -3.38 11.47
CA GLY A 237 27.02 -2.51 12.52
C GLY A 237 26.07 -1.38 12.06
N GLU A 238 25.89 -1.18 10.75
CA GLU A 238 24.85 -0.27 10.25
C GLU A 238 23.42 -0.85 10.37
N LEU A 239 23.31 -2.17 10.57
CA LEU A 239 22.05 -2.88 10.73
C LEU A 239 21.81 -3.26 12.19
N PRO A 240 20.54 -3.37 12.63
CA PRO A 240 20.23 -3.92 13.95
C PRO A 240 20.83 -5.32 14.13
N ALA A 241 21.26 -5.65 15.34
CA ALA A 241 21.83 -6.97 15.65
C ALA A 241 20.87 -8.13 15.32
N THR A 242 19.55 -7.87 15.38
CA THR A 242 18.51 -8.85 15.07
C THR A 242 18.21 -8.96 13.57
N PHE A 243 18.76 -8.12 12.69
CA PHE A 243 18.41 -8.08 11.25
C PHE A 243 18.55 -9.44 10.55
N HIS A 244 19.59 -10.21 10.90
CA HIS A 244 19.77 -11.55 10.36
C HIS A 244 18.62 -12.50 10.78
N ALA A 245 18.30 -12.54 12.07
CA ALA A 245 17.24 -13.39 12.60
C ALA A 245 15.84 -12.94 12.16
N ASP A 246 15.59 -11.63 12.19
CA ASP A 246 14.27 -11.04 11.91
C ASP A 246 13.93 -11.08 10.43
N LEU A 247 14.91 -10.96 9.52
CA LEU A 247 14.64 -10.83 8.09
C LEU A 247 15.36 -11.85 7.21
N VAL A 248 16.67 -12.04 7.37
CA VAL A 248 17.46 -12.89 6.46
C VAL A 248 17.03 -14.36 6.58
N GLU A 249 16.99 -14.88 7.79
CA GLU A 249 16.58 -16.25 8.07
C GLU A 249 15.11 -16.48 7.71
N ARG A 250 14.24 -15.52 8.07
CA ARG A 250 12.80 -15.57 7.74
C ARG A 250 12.55 -15.62 6.24
N ARG A 251 13.22 -14.77 5.47
CA ARG A 251 13.14 -14.79 4.01
C ARG A 251 13.63 -16.11 3.45
N ASN A 252 14.77 -16.62 3.92
CA ASN A 252 15.31 -17.89 3.40
C ASN A 252 14.34 -19.04 3.68
N ASN A 253 13.77 -19.12 4.87
CA ASN A 253 12.76 -20.12 5.21
C ASN A 253 11.49 -19.97 4.35
N ALA A 254 11.01 -18.74 4.15
CA ALA A 254 9.87 -18.44 3.30
C ALA A 254 10.12 -18.81 1.83
N VAL A 255 11.34 -18.65 1.30
CA VAL A 255 11.66 -19.06 -0.08
C VAL A 255 11.71 -20.58 -0.22
N HIS A 256 12.28 -21.29 0.76
CA HIS A 256 12.49 -22.73 0.71
C HIS A 256 11.31 -23.59 1.19
N GLU A 257 10.10 -23.01 1.24
CA GLU A 257 8.81 -23.67 1.57
C GLU A 257 8.70 -24.28 2.97
N GLY A 258 9.62 -23.96 3.89
CA GLY A 258 9.80 -24.74 5.11
C GLY A 258 8.85 -24.43 6.26
N ILE A 259 8.12 -23.30 6.24
CA ILE A 259 7.30 -22.85 7.39
C ILE A 259 6.12 -21.97 6.99
N GLU A 260 5.06 -22.05 7.81
CA GLU A 260 4.02 -21.03 7.90
C GLU A 260 4.57 -19.82 8.67
N VAL A 261 4.48 -18.62 8.09
CA VAL A 261 4.93 -17.38 8.73
C VAL A 261 3.78 -16.79 9.54
N ARG A 262 3.99 -16.57 10.83
CA ARG A 262 2.98 -15.94 11.70
C ARG A 262 3.15 -14.43 11.76
N TYR A 263 2.08 -13.72 12.15
CA TYR A 263 2.05 -12.27 12.25
C TYR A 263 3.25 -11.63 12.99
N PRO A 264 3.69 -12.10 14.19
CA PRO A 264 4.83 -11.49 14.88
C PRO A 264 6.14 -11.59 14.08
N GLU A 265 6.28 -12.66 13.30
CA GLU A 265 7.46 -12.96 12.50
C GLU A 265 7.48 -12.11 11.23
N TRP A 266 6.32 -11.96 10.59
CA TRP A 266 6.13 -10.98 9.52
C TRP A 266 6.42 -9.56 10.03
N GLU A 267 5.89 -9.16 11.19
CA GLU A 267 6.05 -7.79 11.68
C GLU A 267 7.53 -7.49 11.95
N ALA A 268 8.26 -8.43 12.58
CA ALA A 268 9.70 -8.28 12.80
C ALA A 268 10.47 -8.11 11.47
N ALA A 269 10.21 -8.98 10.48
CA ALA A 269 10.81 -8.91 9.15
C ALA A 269 10.50 -7.57 8.46
N PHE A 270 9.23 -7.16 8.48
CA PHE A 270 8.76 -5.92 7.89
C PHE A 270 9.44 -4.70 8.51
N ARG A 271 9.56 -4.66 9.86
CA ARG A 271 10.21 -3.54 10.56
C ARG A 271 11.71 -3.46 10.30
N ALA A 272 12.39 -4.60 10.23
CA ALA A 272 13.80 -4.65 9.85
C ALA A 272 14.03 -4.09 8.43
N ALA A 273 13.17 -4.47 7.48
CA ALA A 273 13.21 -3.97 6.12
C ALA A 273 12.90 -2.46 6.05
N LEU A 274 11.82 -2.02 6.70
CA LEU A 274 11.39 -0.63 6.73
C LEU A 274 12.50 0.30 7.23
N GLY A 275 13.14 -0.04 8.36
CA GLY A 275 14.19 0.81 8.94
C GLY A 275 15.44 0.95 8.05
N LEU A 276 15.72 -0.03 7.19
CA LEU A 276 16.78 0.10 6.19
C LEU A 276 16.33 0.94 4.99
N VAL A 277 15.12 0.71 4.47
CA VAL A 277 14.57 1.46 3.34
C VAL A 277 14.42 2.94 3.67
N GLU A 278 13.90 3.31 4.83
CA GLU A 278 13.75 4.71 5.25
C GLU A 278 15.07 5.47 5.29
N ARG A 279 16.15 4.80 5.75
CA ARG A 279 17.48 5.41 5.83
C ARG A 279 18.12 5.60 4.46
N VAL A 280 17.90 4.67 3.53
CA VAL A 280 18.60 4.64 2.24
C VAL A 280 17.80 5.32 1.12
N PHE A 281 16.48 5.25 1.20
CA PHE A 281 15.53 5.88 0.29
C PHE A 281 14.64 6.85 1.08
N PRO A 282 15.17 8.02 1.50
CA PRO A 282 14.33 9.03 2.14
C PRO A 282 13.19 9.44 1.22
N LEU A 283 12.01 9.68 1.79
CA LEU A 283 10.86 10.16 1.04
C LEU A 283 11.14 11.56 0.48
N PRO A 284 10.68 11.86 -0.75
CA PRO A 284 10.96 13.15 -1.38
C PRO A 284 10.14 14.28 -0.76
N THR A 285 10.65 15.50 -0.86
CA THR A 285 9.89 16.72 -0.55
C THR A 285 9.00 17.09 -1.74
N PRO A 286 7.66 17.13 -1.57
CA PRO A 286 6.76 17.55 -2.62
C PRO A 286 7.04 18.98 -3.08
N PRO A 287 6.91 19.29 -4.39
CA PRO A 287 6.97 20.66 -4.87
C PRO A 287 5.97 21.58 -4.14
N GLY A 288 6.48 22.64 -3.50
CA GLY A 288 5.67 23.57 -2.71
C GLY A 288 5.42 23.15 -1.26
N SER A 289 6.10 22.11 -0.76
CA SER A 289 6.18 21.74 0.65
C SER A 289 7.58 22.06 1.21
N ASP A 290 7.65 22.42 2.48
CA ASP A 290 8.91 22.61 3.21
C ASP A 290 9.42 21.28 3.84
N GLU A 291 8.53 20.29 3.98
CA GLU A 291 8.82 19.02 4.62
C GLU A 291 8.72 17.84 3.65
N PRO A 292 9.55 16.79 3.84
CA PRO A 292 9.42 15.51 3.13
C PRO A 292 8.04 14.90 3.27
N LEU A 293 7.64 14.13 2.26
CA LEU A 293 6.44 13.31 2.35
C LEU A 293 6.54 12.37 3.57
N THR A 294 5.45 12.25 4.32
CA THR A 294 5.41 11.45 5.55
C THR A 294 4.76 10.09 5.32
N CYS A 295 5.46 9.01 5.66
CA CYS A 295 4.89 7.68 5.79
C CYS A 295 4.29 7.54 7.19
N PHE A 296 2.98 7.65 7.32
CA PHE A 296 2.33 7.74 8.64
C PHE A 296 2.14 6.37 9.32
N TRP A 297 2.33 5.27 8.62
CA TRP A 297 2.32 3.92 9.20
C TRP A 297 3.73 3.44 9.60
N SER A 298 4.76 4.27 9.41
CA SER A 298 6.07 4.06 10.01
C SER A 298 5.99 4.20 11.53
N ARG A 299 6.82 3.44 12.26
CA ARG A 299 6.85 3.49 13.74
C ARG A 299 7.45 4.80 14.26
N ALA A 300 8.20 5.53 13.44
CA ALA A 300 8.79 6.82 13.81
C ALA A 300 7.73 7.94 13.91
N THR A 301 6.66 7.83 13.12
CA THR A 301 5.46 8.65 13.16
C THR A 301 4.51 8.09 14.22
N ARG A 302 4.65 8.55 15.46
CA ARG A 302 3.92 8.01 16.62
C ARG A 302 2.39 7.93 16.37
N PRO A 303 1.74 6.84 16.82
CA PRO A 303 0.28 6.79 16.93
C PRO A 303 -0.29 7.88 17.84
N GLU A 304 0.52 8.43 18.75
CA GLU A 304 0.16 9.49 19.70
C GLU A 304 -0.30 10.80 19.01
N THR A 305 0.07 11.00 17.75
CA THR A 305 -0.43 12.13 16.93
C THR A 305 -1.92 11.98 16.58
N PHE A 306 -2.47 10.78 16.74
CA PHE A 306 -3.87 10.46 16.54
C PHE A 306 -4.46 10.07 17.89
N GLY A 307 -4.92 11.07 18.65
CA GLY A 307 -5.57 10.90 19.94
C GLY A 307 -6.66 9.83 19.89
N SER A 308 -6.30 8.60 20.24
CA SER A 308 -7.24 7.51 20.45
C SER A 308 -7.45 7.37 21.95
N LEU A 309 -8.56 7.93 22.43
CA LEU A 309 -9.17 7.56 23.72
C LEU A 309 -9.64 6.08 23.76
N TYR A 310 -9.40 5.32 22.69
CA TYR A 310 -9.67 3.88 22.63
C TYR A 310 -8.36 3.15 22.40
N GLY A 311 -7.82 2.59 23.47
CA GLY A 311 -6.66 1.71 23.46
C GLY A 311 -6.87 0.47 22.57
N PRO A 312 -5.90 -0.45 22.51
CA PRO A 312 -6.00 -1.65 21.69
C PRO A 312 -7.23 -2.46 22.13
N SER A 313 -8.24 -2.53 21.26
CA SER A 313 -9.35 -3.47 21.43
C SER A 313 -8.75 -4.87 21.35
N ARG A 314 -8.66 -5.52 22.50
CA ARG A 314 -8.52 -6.97 22.59
C ARG A 314 -9.81 -7.59 22.08
N PHE A 315 -9.78 -8.16 20.88
CA PHE A 315 -10.63 -9.27 20.47
C PHE A 315 -9.79 -10.17 19.58
#